data_AF-A0A959KDX5-F1
#
_entry.id   AF-A0A959KDX5-F1
#
_cell.length_a   1.000
_cell.length_b   1.000
_cell.length_c   1.000
_cell.angle_alpha   90.00
_cell.angle_beta   90.00
_cell.angle_gamma   90.00
#
_symmetry.space_group_name_H-M   'P 1'
#
loop_
_entity.id
_entity.type
_entity.pdbx_description
1 polymer ?
#
loop_
_entity_poly.entity_id
_entity_poly.type
_entity_poly.pdbx_seq_one_letter_code
_entity_poly.pdbx_strand_id
1 'polypeptide(L)' 'GEPLRDNHVYVIVTDVVVAKRIQQVREDAGVHQLRLISDNSEVYKPYEVDLEDIRQILKVKCRLTSYAIS' A
#
# COMPACT_ATOMS: atom_id res chain seq x y z
N GLY A 1 -0.69 11.22 -13.54
CA GLY A 1 -1.17 11.18 -12.16
C GLY A 1 -0.04 11.55 -11.22
N GLU A 2 -0.33 11.93 -9.98
CA GLU A 2 0.73 12.19 -9.00
C GLU A 2 1.56 10.92 -8.72
N PRO A 3 2.88 11.04 -8.50
CA PRO A 3 3.73 9.89 -8.23
C PRO A 3 3.37 9.22 -6.90
N LEU A 4 3.52 7.88 -6.85
CA LEU A 4 3.39 7.11 -5.62
C LEU A 4 4.52 7.48 -4.65
N ARG A 5 4.15 7.67 -3.37
CA ARG A 5 5.09 8.02 -2.31
C ARG A 5 5.19 6.89 -1.31
N ASP A 6 6.41 6.48 -1.01
CA ASP A 6 6.65 5.47 0.01
C ASP A 6 6.18 5.94 1.38
N ASN A 7 5.84 4.98 2.23
CA ASN A 7 5.35 5.16 3.58
C ASN A 7 4.05 5.98 3.69
N HIS A 8 3.31 6.16 2.60
CA HIS A 8 1.97 6.73 2.60
C HIS A 8 0.91 5.64 2.48
N VAL A 9 -0.30 5.93 2.97
CA VAL A 9 -1.44 5.03 2.89
C VAL A 9 -2.13 5.21 1.55
N TYR A 10 -2.35 4.10 0.85
CA TYR A 10 -3.11 4.03 -0.38
C TYR A 10 -4.17 2.94 -0.27
N VAL A 11 -5.21 3.06 -1.08
CA VAL A 11 -6.13 1.95 -1.33
C VAL A 11 -5.60 1.21 -2.55
N ILE A 12 -5.36 -0.08 -2.38
CA ILE A 12 -4.87 -1.00 -3.41
C ILE A 12 -6.03 -1.93 -3.78
N VAL A 13 -6.33 -2.01 -5.06
CA VAL A 13 -7.40 -2.84 -5.61
C VAL A 13 -6.79 -3.96 -6.44
N THR A 14 -6.94 -5.20 -5.98
CA THR A 14 -6.60 -6.44 -6.70
C THR A 14 -7.90 -7.23 -6.93
N ASP A 15 -7.90 -8.54 -6.63
CA ASP A 15 -9.07 -9.35 -6.32
C ASP A 15 -9.79 -8.89 -5.03
N VAL A 16 -9.06 -8.28 -4.11
CA VAL A 16 -9.58 -7.68 -2.87
C VAL A 16 -9.23 -6.19 -2.80
N VAL A 17 -9.87 -5.47 -1.86
CA VAL A 17 -9.60 -4.04 -1.64
C VAL A 17 -9.01 -3.86 -0.26
N VAL A 18 -7.81 -3.27 -0.19
CA VAL A 18 -7.10 -3.03 1.08
C VAL A 18 -6.58 -1.61 1.18
N ALA A 19 -6.64 -1.03 2.39
CA ALA A 19 -5.96 0.21 2.71
C ALA A 19 -4.69 -0.12 3.51
N LYS A 20 -3.53 0.14 2.92
CA LYS A 20 -2.23 -0.18 3.53
C LYS A 20 -1.22 0.92 3.25
N ARG A 21 -0.22 1.00 4.13
CA ARG A 21 0.98 1.80 3.89
C ARG A 21 1.81 1.07 2.84
N ILE A 22 2.30 1.78 1.82
CA ILE A 22 3.02 1.15 0.72
C ILE A 22 4.51 1.51 0.74
N GLN A 23 5.34 0.57 0.28
CA GLN A 23 6.72 0.81 -0.11
C GLN A 23 6.93 0.23 -1.51
N GLN A 24 7.50 1.02 -2.40
CA GLN A 24 7.87 0.58 -3.74
C GLN A 24 9.11 -0.31 -3.65
N VAL A 25 8.97 -1.57 -4.08
CA VAL A 25 10.09 -2.49 -4.22
C VAL A 25 10.64 -2.32 -5.63
N ARG A 26 11.92 -1.98 -5.71
CA ARG A 26 12.63 -1.71 -6.96
C ARG A 26 13.63 -2.81 -7.22
N GLU A 27 13.56 -3.41 -8.38
CA GLU A 27 14.55 -4.35 -8.90
C GLU A 27 15.00 -3.87 -10.27
N ASP A 28 16.30 -3.94 -10.53
CA ASP A 28 17.06 -3.63 -11.77
C ASP A 28 16.55 -2.48 -12.64
N ALA A 29 15.37 -2.61 -13.26
CA ALA A 29 14.81 -1.72 -14.27
C ALA A 29 13.60 -0.86 -13.82
N GLY A 30 13.06 -1.07 -12.61
CA GLY A 30 11.88 -0.30 -12.19
C GLY A 30 11.27 -0.73 -10.86
N VAL A 31 10.12 -0.12 -10.56
CA VAL A 31 9.25 -0.62 -9.48
C VAL A 31 8.45 -1.78 -10.08
N HIS A 32 8.58 -2.96 -9.48
CA HIS A 32 7.83 -4.15 -9.92
C HIS A 32 6.76 -4.57 -8.91
N GLN A 33 6.99 -4.24 -7.63
CA GLN A 33 6.09 -4.65 -6.56
C GLN A 33 5.84 -3.51 -5.58
N LEU A 34 4.71 -3.62 -4.88
CA LEU A 34 4.42 -2.82 -3.70
C LEU A 34 4.44 -3.73 -2.47
N ARG A 35 5.30 -3.41 -1.52
CA ARG A 35 5.21 -3.95 -0.17
C ARG A 35 4.11 -3.22 0.58
N LEU A 36 3.08 -3.96 0.98
CA LEU A 36 1.93 -3.48 1.74
C LEU A 36 2.17 -3.74 3.24
N ILE A 37 2.18 -2.66 4.01
CA ILE A 37 2.48 -2.65 5.43
C ILE A 37 1.20 -2.31 6.19
N SER A 38 0.90 -3.13 7.20
CA SER A 38 -0.17 -2.87 8.15
C SER A 38 0.32 -1.91 9.24
N ASP A 39 -0.52 -0.95 9.61
CA ASP A 39 -0.26 -0.12 10.81
C ASP A 39 -0.50 -0.91 12.11
N ASN A 40 -1.09 -2.11 12.05
CA ASN A 40 -1.12 -3.09 13.13
C ASN A 40 -0.18 -4.25 12.76
N SER A 41 1.11 -4.09 13.09
CA SER A 41 2.19 -5.03 12.74
C SER A 41 2.26 -6.26 13.64
N GLU A 42 1.66 -6.20 14.83
CA GLU A 42 1.61 -7.34 15.76
C GLU A 42 0.68 -8.44 15.23
N VAL A 43 -0.40 -8.04 14.55
CA VAL A 43 -1.42 -8.96 14.03
C VAL A 43 -1.18 -9.29 12.55
N TYR A 44 -0.78 -8.31 11.75
CA TYR A 44 -0.69 -8.47 10.30
C TYR A 44 0.71 -8.20 9.78
N LYS A 45 1.35 -9.25 9.27
CA LYS A 45 2.67 -9.15 8.63
C LYS A 45 2.59 -8.40 7.29
N PRO A 46 3.63 -7.63 6.92
CA PRO A 46 3.75 -7.09 5.58
C PRO A 46 3.79 -8.19 4.52
N TYR A 47 3.28 -7.89 3.34
CA TYR A 47 3.34 -8.76 2.17
C TYR A 47 3.54 -7.92 0.90
N GLU A 48 4.01 -8.56 -0.16
CA GLU A 48 4.29 -7.91 -1.44
C GLU A 48 3.20 -8.28 -2.45
N VAL A 49 2.92 -7.33 -3.35
CA VAL A 49 1.96 -7.49 -4.45
C VAL A 49 2.62 -6.97 -5.71
N ASP A 50 2.57 -7.78 -6.77
CA ASP A 50 3.06 -7.40 -8.09
C ASP A 50 2.20 -6.29 -8.69
N LEU A 51 2.84 -5.30 -9.33
CA LEU A 51 2.10 -4.20 -9.97
C LEU A 51 1.13 -4.69 -11.06
N GLU A 52 1.43 -5.82 -11.69
CA GLU A 52 0.60 -6.44 -12.72
C GLU A 52 -0.75 -6.94 -12.18
N ASP A 53 -0.79 -7.33 -10.90
CA ASP A 53 -2.02 -7.79 -10.23
C ASP A 53 -2.90 -6.63 -9.74
N ILE A 54 -2.35 -5.41 -9.70
CA ILE A 54 -3.04 -4.23 -9.20
C ILE A 54 -3.89 -3.61 -10.30
N ARG A 55 -5.21 -3.64 -10.10
CA ARG A 55 -6.18 -3.03 -11.00
C ARG A 55 -6.27 -1.51 -10.83
N GLN A 56 -6.11 -1.03 -9.59
CA GLN A 56 -6.20 0.39 -9.29
C GLN A 56 -5.47 0.76 -7.98
N ILE A 57 -4.89 1.96 -7.98
CA ILE A 57 -4.29 2.57 -6.79
C ILE A 57 -4.96 3.93 -6.55
N LEU A 58 -5.51 4.14 -5.35
CA LEU A 58 -6.17 5.38 -4.96
C LEU A 58 -5.40 6.04 -3.81
N LYS A 59 -5.07 7.33 -3.97
CA LYS A 59 -4.42 8.14 -2.94
C LYS A 59 -5.41 8.46 -1.82
N VAL A 60 -5.08 8.08 -0.60
CA VAL A 60 -5.83 8.52 0.58
C VAL A 60 -5.49 9.99 0.85
N LYS A 61 -6.51 10.86 0.89
CA LYS A 61 -6.32 12.31 1.07
C LYS A 61 -6.17 12.71 2.53
N CYS A 62 -6.98 12.13 3.41
CA CYS A 62 -6.95 12.41 4.83
C CYS A 62 -7.34 11.19 5.65
N ARG A 63 -6.81 11.12 6.87
CA ARG A 63 -7.25 10.18 7.90
C ARG A 63 -8.27 10.91 8.78
N LEU A 64 -9.43 10.30 9.00
CA LEU A 64 -10.50 10.91 9.79
C LEU A 64 -10.33 10.70 11.31
N THR A 65 -9.55 9.70 11.72
CA THR A 65 -9.32 9.37 13.14
C THR A 65 -7.84 9.50 13.51
N SER A 66 -7.57 9.87 14.76
CA SER A 66 -6.20 9.95 15.29
C SER A 66 -5.68 8.60 15.79
N TYR A 67 -6.59 7.66 16.08
CA TYR A 67 -6.31 6.35 16.62
C TYR A 67 -6.49 5.28 15.53
N ALA A 68 -5.52 4.37 15.43
CA ALA A 68 -5.78 3.06 14.84
C ALA A 68 -6.74 2.31 15.76
N ILE A 69 -7.57 1.42 15.22
CA ILE A 69 -8.30 0.46 16.06
C ILE A 69 -7.22 -0.35 16.80
N SER A 70 -7.14 -0.12 18.12
CA SER A 70 -6.28 -0.84 19.05
C SER A 70 -6.81 -2.25 19.29
#